data_AF-A0AA47BSM5-F1
#
_entry.id   AF-A0AA47BSM5-F1
#
_cell.length_a   1.000
_cell.length_b   1.000
_cell.length_c   1.000
_cell.angle_alpha   90.00
_cell.angle_beta   90.00
_cell.angle_gamma   90.00
#
_symmetry.space_group_name_H-M   'P 1'
#
loop_
_entity.id
_entity.type
_entity.pdbx_description
1 polymer ?
#
loop_
_entity_poly.entity_id
_entity_poly.type
_entity_poly.pdbx_seq_one_letter_code
_entity_poly.pdbx_strand_id
1 'polypeptide(L)' 'MAGRTSGYKDGTGTDAQFKNPDGVAVDSSGTVYVADTLNHRIRKIEYKVP' A
#
# COMPACT_ATOMS: atom_id res chain seq x y z
N MET A 1 -7.18 -3.24 -8.98
CA MET A 1 -6.58 -3.70 -7.72
C MET A 1 -5.10 -3.33 -7.73
N ALA A 2 -4.60 -2.61 -6.73
CA ALA A 2 -3.19 -2.27 -6.59
C ALA A 2 -2.33 -3.51 -6.29
N GLY A 3 -1.02 -3.48 -6.54
CA GLY A 3 -0.12 -4.55 -6.09
C GLY A 3 -0.12 -5.84 -6.92
N ARG A 4 -0.46 -5.79 -8.22
CA ARG A 4 -0.53 -7.00 -9.08
C ARG A 4 0.83 -7.70 -9.25
N THR A 5 1.92 -6.98 -9.08
CA THR A 5 3.29 -7.51 -9.18
C THR A 5 3.97 -7.41 -7.83
N SER A 6 4.59 -8.52 -7.39
CA SER A 6 5.36 -8.58 -6.16
C SER A 6 6.62 -7.72 -6.25
N GLY A 7 6.86 -6.84 -5.28
CA GLY A 7 8.02 -5.94 -5.28
C GLY A 7 7.86 -4.76 -4.33
N TYR A 8 8.74 -3.76 -4.47
CA TYR A 8 8.68 -2.52 -3.72
C TYR A 8 8.71 -1.33 -4.69
N LYS A 9 7.54 -0.73 -4.91
CA LYS A 9 7.37 0.46 -5.73
C LYS A 9 6.19 1.27 -5.22
N ASP A 10 6.39 2.56 -5.00
CA ASP A 10 5.30 3.51 -4.82
C ASP A 10 4.69 3.88 -6.17
N GLY A 11 3.40 4.16 -6.19
CA GLY A 11 2.68 4.50 -7.41
C GLY A 11 1.18 4.59 -7.19
N THR A 12 0.45 4.95 -8.24
CA THR A 12 -1.01 5.02 -8.19
C THR A 12 -1.60 3.72 -8.74
N GLY A 13 -2.58 3.16 -8.03
CA GLY A 13 -3.31 1.98 -8.50
C GLY A 13 -2.39 0.78 -8.76
N THR A 14 -2.41 0.27 -9.99
CA THR A 14 -1.65 -0.93 -10.38
C THR A 14 -0.14 -0.74 -10.46
N ASP A 15 0.35 0.51 -10.49
CA ASP A 15 1.78 0.80 -10.53
C ASP A 15 2.48 0.59 -9.18
N ALA A 16 1.71 0.66 -8.09
CA ALA A 16 2.19 0.31 -6.76
C ALA A 16 2.44 -1.19 -6.65
N GLN A 17 3.55 -1.55 -5.99
CA GLN A 17 3.94 -2.92 -5.72
C GLN A 17 4.10 -3.14 -4.21
N PHE A 18 3.69 -4.33 -3.77
CA PHE A 18 3.81 -4.83 -2.40
C PHE A 18 4.43 -6.24 -2.46
N LYS A 19 4.97 -6.71 -1.34
CA LYS A 19 5.59 -8.04 -1.22
C LYS A 19 5.03 -8.75 0.02
N ASN A 20 4.08 -9.66 -0.24
CA ASN A 20 3.35 -10.42 0.78
C ASN A 20 2.77 -9.54 1.89
N PRO A 21 1.92 -8.55 1.55
CA PRO A 21 1.26 -7.74 2.55
C PRO A 21 0.26 -8.58 3.36
N ASP A 22 0.24 -8.43 4.68
CA ASP A 22 -0.53 -9.32 5.58
C ASP A 22 -1.46 -8.56 6.55
N GLY A 23 -1.24 -7.27 6.75
CA GLY A 23 -2.05 -6.43 7.64
C GLY A 23 -2.60 -5.20 6.94
N VAL A 24 -3.82 -4.79 7.30
CA VAL A 24 -4.45 -3.55 6.84
C VAL A 24 -5.16 -2.84 8.00
N ALA A 25 -5.01 -1.51 8.06
CA ALA A 25 -5.72 -0.64 8.99
C ALA A 25 -6.16 0.65 8.28
N VAL A 26 -7.21 1.29 8.78
CA VAL A 26 -7.72 2.56 8.24
C VAL A 26 -7.85 3.55 9.37
N ASP A 27 -7.37 4.77 9.19
CA ASP A 27 -7.55 5.85 10.16
C ASP A 27 -8.87 6.63 9.94
N SER A 28 -9.17 7.58 10.84
CA SER A 28 -10.40 8.39 10.75
C SER A 28 -10.46 9.33 9.55
N SER A 29 -9.34 9.54 8.84
CA SER A 29 -9.26 10.34 7.61
C SER A 29 -9.52 9.50 6.35
N GLY A 30 -9.66 8.17 6.50
CA GLY A 30 -9.77 7.24 5.38
C GLY A 30 -8.43 6.86 4.75
N THR A 31 -7.32 7.22 5.39
CA THR A 31 -5.99 6.74 4.98
C THR A 31 -5.87 5.25 5.30
N VAL A 32 -5.41 4.46 4.33
CA VAL A 32 -5.16 3.03 4.51
C VAL A 32 -3.68 2.79 4.79
N TYR A 33 -3.40 2.00 5.80
CA TYR A 33 -2.06 1.52 6.16
C TYR A 33 -1.96 0.04 5.87
N VAL A 34 -0.90 -0.38 5.18
CA VAL A 34 -0.66 -1.77 4.79
C VAL A 34 0.67 -2.23 5.37
N ALA A 35 0.66 -3.35 6.11
CA ALA A 35 1.88 -4.04 6.53
C ALA A 35 2.44 -4.84 5.36
N ASP A 36 3.48 -4.32 4.72
CA ASP A 36 4.16 -4.87 3.56
C ASP A 36 5.32 -5.77 4.03
N THR A 37 4.95 -6.96 4.52
CA THR A 37 5.74 -7.79 5.44
C THR A 37 7.11 -8.16 4.90
N LEU A 38 7.23 -8.61 3.65
CA LEU A 38 8.51 -9.00 3.06
C LEU A 38 9.31 -7.83 2.49
N ASN A 39 8.74 -6.63 2.49
CA ASN A 39 9.48 -5.39 2.29
C ASN A 39 9.85 -4.70 3.62
N HIS A 40 9.45 -5.26 4.76
CA HIS A 40 9.72 -4.75 6.11
C HIS A 40 9.25 -3.31 6.32
N ARG A 41 8.05 -2.96 5.81
CA ARG A 41 7.53 -1.59 5.80
C ARG A 41 6.05 -1.54 6.16
N ILE A 42 5.63 -0.42 6.75
CA ILE A 42 4.24 0.01 6.75
C ILE A 42 4.07 1.00 5.59
N ARG A 43 3.12 0.76 4.70
CA ARG A 43 2.85 1.56 3.50
C ARG A 43 1.56 2.35 3.69
N LYS A 44 1.55 3.61 3.27
CA LYS A 44 0.38 4.50 3.32
C LYS A 44 -0.27 4.56 1.94
N ILE A 45 -1.58 4.43 1.87
CA ILE A 45 -2.40 4.67 0.68
C ILE A 45 -3.37 5.78 1.05
N GLU A 46 -3.28 6.89 0.33
CA GLU A 46 -4.13 8.05 0.52
C GLU A 46 -4.66 8.53 -0.82
N TYR A 47 -5.83 9.18 -0.78
CA TYR A 47 -6.31 9.90 -1.94
C TYR A 47 -5.49 11.19 -2.07
N LYS A 48 -4.80 11.36 -3.19
CA LYS A 48 -4.21 12.66 -3.53
C LYS A 48 -5.33 13.53 -4.07
N VAL A 49 -5.60 14.63 -3.39
CA VAL A 49 -6.44 15.70 -3.95
C VAL A 49 -5.74 16.18 -5.23
N PRO A 50 -6.46 16.27 -6.36
CA PRO A 50 -5.88 16.77 -7.61
C PRO A 50 -5.32 18.20 -7.48
#